data_AF-U4L1P1-F1
#
_entry.id   AF-U4L1P1-F1
#
_cell.length_a   1.000
_cell.length_b   1.000
_cell.length_c   1.000
_cell.angle_alpha   90.00
_cell.angle_beta   90.00
_cell.angle_gamma   90.00
#
_symmetry.space_group_name_H-M   'P 1'
#
loop_
_entity.id
_entity.type
_entity.pdbx_description
1 polymer ?
#
loop_
_entity_poly.entity_id
_entity_poly.type
_entity_poly.pdbx_seq_one_letter_code
_entity_poly.pdbx_strand_id
1 'polypeptide(L)'
;MFSFVTRVTRPSAVVPRICRFSTSTILKEAETVTVAPVAEKPLPYFVHRSKTNNLPVYEGRKRGGNFLITKIRKVEGDVAALRQNIIDALEMDPARIHINQLTRHIIIKGHWGKKVEKFLAEQRF
;
A
#
# COMPACT_ATOMS: atom_id res chain seq x y z
N MET A 1 -14.05 51.56 24.52
CA MET A 1 -14.73 50.25 24.40
C MET A 1 -13.77 49.26 23.76
N PHE A 2 -13.06 48.47 24.57
CA PHE A 2 -12.19 47.39 24.08
C PHE A 2 -12.63 46.11 24.79
N SER A 3 -13.36 45.24 24.10
CA SER A 3 -13.78 43.95 24.63
C SER A 3 -12.85 42.85 24.10
N PHE A 4 -12.33 42.07 25.04
CA PHE A 4 -11.27 41.09 24.91
C PHE A 4 -11.71 39.83 24.13
N VAL A 5 -10.79 39.33 23.31
CA VAL A 5 -10.85 38.04 22.60
C VAL A 5 -10.69 36.90 23.61
N THR A 6 -11.64 35.96 23.68
CA THR A 6 -11.50 34.74 24.47
C THR A 6 -10.80 33.65 23.66
N ARG A 7 -9.61 33.24 24.10
CA ARG A 7 -8.89 32.08 23.55
C ARG A 7 -9.49 30.79 24.14
N VAL A 8 -10.02 29.93 23.28
CA VAL A 8 -10.41 28.56 23.63
C VAL A 8 -9.15 27.69 23.76
N THR A 9 -8.78 27.31 24.98
CA THR A 9 -7.72 26.34 25.24
C THR A 9 -8.28 24.92 25.22
N ARG A 10 -7.71 24.04 24.39
CA ARG A 10 -8.06 22.60 24.39
C ARG A 10 -7.51 21.94 25.65
N PRO A 11 -8.29 21.15 26.40
CA PRO A 11 -7.77 20.39 27.54
C PRO A 11 -6.90 19.21 27.05
N SER A 12 -5.74 19.07 27.70
CA SER A 12 -4.82 17.95 27.52
C SER A 12 -5.38 16.69 28.18
N ALA A 13 -5.70 15.66 27.39
CA ALA A 13 -6.15 14.37 27.92
C ALA A 13 -4.96 13.58 28.50
N VAL A 14 -4.95 13.42 29.82
CA VAL A 14 -4.08 12.51 30.57
C VAL A 14 -4.73 11.12 30.52
N VAL A 15 -4.08 10.15 29.88
CA VAL A 15 -4.58 8.76 29.82
C VAL A 15 -3.97 7.97 30.99
N PRO A 16 -4.77 7.29 31.83
CA PRO A 16 -4.22 6.43 32.87
C PRO A 16 -3.63 5.16 32.26
N ARG A 17 -2.44 4.83 32.74
CA ARG A 17 -1.73 3.57 32.50
C ARG A 17 -2.28 2.54 33.48
N ILE A 18 -3.11 1.61 33.01
CA ILE A 18 -3.47 0.42 33.80
C ILE A 18 -2.91 -0.79 33.08
N CYS A 19 -1.84 -1.33 33.67
CA CYS A 19 -1.29 -2.63 33.34
C CYS A 19 -2.06 -3.74 34.07
N ARG A 20 -2.19 -4.87 33.36
CA ARG A 20 -2.26 -6.25 33.86
C ARG A 20 -3.57 -6.71 34.53
N PHE A 21 -4.19 -7.71 33.90
CA PHE A 21 -4.46 -8.95 34.60
C PHE A 21 -4.14 -10.15 33.70
N SER A 22 -3.44 -11.11 34.27
CA SER A 22 -2.90 -12.30 33.64
C SER A 22 -3.31 -13.51 34.47
N THR A 23 -4.04 -14.45 33.86
CA THR A 23 -4.28 -15.85 34.29
C THR A 23 -4.83 -16.58 33.05
N SER A 24 -4.00 -17.32 32.30
CA SER A 24 -3.63 -18.74 32.46
C SER A 24 -4.66 -19.74 31.91
N THR A 25 -4.21 -20.46 30.87
CA THR A 25 -4.57 -21.83 30.50
C THR A 25 -5.90 -22.03 29.75
N ILE A 26 -5.82 -22.39 28.46
CA ILE A 26 -6.36 -23.65 27.91
C ILE A 26 -5.59 -23.95 26.62
N LEU A 27 -4.94 -25.10 26.62
CA LEU A 27 -4.29 -25.73 25.48
C LEU A 27 -5.36 -26.09 24.46
N LYS A 28 -5.28 -25.49 23.27
CA LYS A 28 -6.00 -25.98 22.10
C LYS A 28 -4.95 -26.41 21.08
N GLU A 29 -4.98 -27.70 20.80
CA GLU A 29 -4.07 -28.45 19.93
C GLU A 29 -3.65 -27.66 18.69
N ALA A 30 -2.33 -27.52 18.55
CA ALA A 30 -1.69 -27.18 17.31
C ALA A 30 -1.58 -28.45 16.48
N GLU A 31 -2.53 -28.67 15.58
CA GLU A 31 -2.33 -29.58 14.46
C GLU A 31 -1.33 -28.93 13.49
N THR A 32 -0.08 -29.37 13.54
CA THR A 32 0.92 -29.04 12.53
C THR A 32 0.62 -29.83 11.26
N VAL A 33 -0.27 -29.30 10.42
CA VAL A 33 -0.31 -29.69 9.01
C VAL A 33 0.91 -29.03 8.37
N THR A 34 1.99 -29.80 8.19
CA THR A 34 3.15 -29.42 7.38
C THR A 34 2.74 -29.42 5.90
N VAL A 35 1.93 -28.44 5.51
CA VAL A 35 1.82 -28.06 4.11
C VAL A 35 3.13 -27.34 3.79
N ALA A 36 4.06 -28.06 3.15
CA ALA A 36 5.22 -27.42 2.56
C ALA A 36 4.71 -26.25 1.71
N PRO A 37 5.14 -25.00 1.96
CA PRO A 37 4.71 -23.88 1.13
C PRO A 37 5.14 -24.23 -0.29
N VAL A 38 4.17 -24.34 -1.20
CA VAL A 38 4.42 -24.48 -2.63
C VAL A 38 5.36 -23.33 -2.99
N ALA A 39 6.62 -23.66 -3.24
CA ALA A 39 7.64 -22.68 -3.54
C ALA A 39 7.37 -22.14 -4.95
N GLU A 40 6.43 -21.20 -5.02
CA GLU A 40 6.27 -20.35 -6.19
C GLU A 40 7.64 -19.73 -6.46
N LYS A 41 8.10 -19.84 -7.72
CA LYS A 41 9.38 -19.26 -8.11
C LYS A 41 9.37 -17.79 -7.70
N PRO A 42 10.43 -17.29 -7.03
CA PRO A 42 10.45 -15.92 -6.58
C PRO A 42 10.32 -15.00 -7.79
N LEU A 43 9.28 -14.16 -7.79
CA LEU A 43 9.12 -13.11 -8.77
C LEU A 43 10.36 -12.20 -8.73
N PRO A 44 10.82 -11.66 -9.87
CA PRO A 44 12.00 -10.81 -9.93
C PRO A 44 11.78 -9.43 -9.27
N TYR A 45 10.56 -9.14 -8.83
CA TYR A 45 10.18 -7.91 -8.14
C TYR A 45 9.25 -8.22 -6.98
N PHE A 46 9.17 -7.28 -6.03
CA PHE A 46 8.28 -7.35 -4.89
C PHE A 46 7.69 -5.98 -4.58
N VAL A 47 6.43 -5.92 -4.16
CA VAL A 47 5.74 -4.68 -3.81
C VAL A 47 5.42 -4.69 -2.32
N HIS A 48 6.07 -3.83 -1.54
CA HIS A 48 5.84 -3.79 -0.10
C HIS A 48 4.54 -3.10 0.27
N ARG A 49 3.82 -3.65 1.25
CA ARG A 49 2.68 -2.99 1.86
C ARG A 49 3.06 -1.73 2.64
N SER A 50 2.09 -0.84 2.82
CA SER A 50 2.21 0.33 3.68
C SER A 50 2.24 -0.05 5.17
N LYS A 51 2.56 0.91 6.05
CA LYS A 51 2.56 0.67 7.51
C LYS A 51 1.18 0.21 8.03
N THR A 52 0.12 0.61 7.33
CA THR A 52 -1.27 0.22 7.60
C THR A 52 -1.66 -1.07 6.87
N ASN A 53 -0.70 -1.81 6.29
CA ASN A 53 -0.92 -3.04 5.52
C ASN A 53 -1.78 -2.90 4.26
N ASN A 54 -1.94 -1.68 3.74
CA ASN A 54 -2.59 -1.42 2.45
C ASN A 54 -1.59 -1.49 1.29
N LEU A 55 -2.08 -1.83 0.09
CA LEU A 55 -1.31 -1.79 -1.15
C LEU A 55 -0.83 -0.35 -1.44
N PRO A 56 0.42 -0.16 -1.90
CA PRO A 56 1.01 1.15 -2.14
C PRO A 56 0.59 1.76 -3.49
N VAL A 57 -0.70 1.69 -3.82
CA VAL A 57 -1.29 2.26 -5.04
C VAL A 57 -1.98 3.58 -4.68
N TYR A 58 -1.63 4.65 -5.40
CA TYR A 58 -2.16 5.97 -5.13
C TYR A 58 -2.64 6.62 -6.41
N GLU A 59 -3.87 7.11 -6.40
CA GLU A 59 -4.39 7.97 -7.45
C GLU A 59 -4.12 9.43 -7.10
N GLY A 60 -3.82 10.23 -8.11
CA GLY A 60 -3.59 11.65 -7.98
C GLY A 60 -4.10 12.40 -9.18
N ARG A 61 -4.17 13.72 -9.05
CA ARG A 61 -4.50 14.62 -10.15
C ARG A 61 -3.46 15.73 -10.24
N LYS A 62 -3.12 16.14 -11.45
CA LYS A 62 -2.25 17.29 -11.75
C LYS A 62 -2.95 18.20 -12.77
N ARG A 63 -2.33 19.33 -13.10
CA ARG A 63 -2.82 20.30 -14.11
C ARG A 63 -4.28 20.71 -13.85
N GLY A 64 -4.55 21.18 -12.64
CA GLY A 64 -5.90 21.61 -12.24
C GLY A 64 -6.96 20.50 -12.20
N GLY A 65 -6.56 19.23 -12.21
CA GLY A 65 -7.49 18.09 -12.13
C GLY A 65 -7.62 17.28 -13.42
N ASN A 66 -7.18 17.82 -14.56
CA ASN A 66 -7.29 17.16 -15.86
C ASN A 66 -6.35 15.95 -15.97
N PHE A 67 -5.11 16.08 -15.48
CA PHE A 67 -4.14 15.00 -15.61
C PHE A 67 -4.25 14.01 -14.45
N LEU A 68 -5.02 12.94 -14.66
CA LEU A 68 -5.14 11.83 -13.73
C LEU A 68 -3.89 10.94 -13.80
N ILE A 69 -3.40 10.53 -12.64
CA ILE A 69 -2.19 9.73 -12.51
C ILE A 69 -2.40 8.65 -11.46
N THR A 70 -1.98 7.43 -11.76
CA THR A 70 -1.89 6.34 -10.78
C THR A 70 -0.41 6.06 -10.53
N LYS A 71 -0.01 5.97 -9.26
CA LYS A 71 1.36 5.69 -8.86
C LYS A 71 1.42 4.41 -8.04
N ILE A 72 2.35 3.53 -8.37
CA ILE A 72 2.70 2.36 -7.57
C ILE A 72 4.03 2.67 -6.89
N ARG A 73 4.06 2.56 -5.56
CA ARG A 73 5.24 2.84 -4.74
C ARG A 73 5.79 1.58 -4.09
N LYS A 74 6.95 1.72 -3.44
CA LYS A 74 7.59 0.67 -2.64
C LYS A 74 7.86 -0.63 -3.43
N VAL A 75 8.29 -0.48 -4.69
CA VAL A 75 8.71 -1.60 -5.53
C VAL A 75 10.19 -1.90 -5.28
N GLU A 76 10.51 -3.17 -5.10
CA GLU A 76 11.85 -3.73 -5.03
C GLU A 76 12.08 -4.72 -6.18
N GLY A 77 13.35 -4.96 -6.51
CA GLY A 77 13.74 -5.81 -7.64
C GLY A 77 13.57 -5.13 -9.00
N ASP A 78 13.25 -5.92 -10.02
CA ASP A 78 13.15 -5.48 -11.41
C ASP A 78 11.79 -4.81 -11.73
N VAL A 79 11.83 -3.48 -11.82
CA VAL A 79 10.65 -2.65 -12.10
C VAL A 79 10.18 -2.79 -13.56
N ALA A 80 11.07 -3.16 -14.48
CA ALA A 80 10.71 -3.34 -15.89
C ALA A 80 9.82 -4.57 -16.09
N ALA A 81 10.14 -5.67 -15.40
CA ALA A 81 9.30 -6.87 -15.38
C ALA A 81 7.90 -6.58 -14.80
N LEU A 82 7.81 -5.83 -13.69
CA LEU A 82 6.51 -5.42 -13.14
C LEU A 82 5.71 -4.56 -14.14
N ARG A 83 6.37 -3.66 -14.86
CA ARG A 83 5.73 -2.86 -15.92
C ARG A 83 5.15 -3.75 -17.02
N GLN A 84 5.90 -4.75 -17.50
CA GLN A 84 5.44 -5.67 -18.54
C GLN A 84 4.23 -6.47 -18.07
N ASN A 85 4.28 -7.04 -16.87
CA ASN A 85 3.15 -7.79 -16.31
C ASN A 85 1.90 -6.93 -16.13
N ILE A 86 2.03 -5.64 -15.80
CA ILE A 86 0.90 -4.71 -15.74
C ILE A 86 0.34 -4.42 -17.14
N ILE A 87 1.20 -4.27 -18.15
CA ILE A 87 0.80 -4.08 -19.55
C ILE A 87 -0.01 -5.28 -20.02
N ASP A 88 0.48 -6.49 -19.75
CA ASP A 88 -0.13 -7.73 -20.19
C ASP A 88 -1.45 -7.99 -19.44
N ALA A 89 -1.48 -7.76 -18.12
CA ALA A 89 -2.67 -8.00 -17.30
C ALA A 89 -3.81 -7.01 -17.55
N LEU A 90 -3.50 -5.77 -17.94
CA LEU A 90 -4.49 -4.71 -18.14
C LEU A 90 -4.68 -4.33 -19.61
N GLU A 91 -3.98 -5.01 -20.53
CA GLU A 91 -3.97 -4.78 -21.98
C GLU A 91 -3.79 -3.29 -22.33
N MET A 92 -2.80 -2.64 -21.71
CA MET A 92 -2.59 -1.20 -21.85
C MET A 92 -1.45 -0.84 -22.80
N ASP A 93 -1.52 0.36 -23.37
CA ASP A 93 -0.40 0.89 -24.15
C ASP A 93 0.87 1.07 -23.29
N PRO A 94 2.05 0.56 -23.72
CA PRO A 94 3.30 0.69 -22.99
C PRO A 94 3.75 2.15 -22.80
N ALA A 95 3.28 3.06 -23.67
CA ALA A 95 3.59 4.49 -23.63
C ALA A 95 2.86 5.25 -22.49
N ARG A 96 1.82 4.66 -21.89
CA ARG A 96 1.11 5.24 -20.74
C ARG A 96 1.85 5.05 -19.43
N ILE A 97 2.73 4.04 -19.37
CA ILE A 97 3.49 3.68 -18.18
C ILE A 97 4.90 4.24 -18.27
N HIS A 98 5.29 4.99 -17.25
CA HIS A 98 6.63 5.54 -17.09
C HIS A 98 7.26 5.00 -15.80
N ILE A 99 8.52 4.59 -15.88
CA ILE A 99 9.29 4.13 -14.73
C ILE A 99 10.20 5.27 -14.27
N ASN A 100 10.10 5.63 -13.00
CA ASN A 100 11.10 6.46 -12.37
C ASN A 100 12.18 5.55 -11.78
N GLN A 101 13.33 5.44 -12.46
CA GLN A 101 14.40 4.51 -12.07
C GLN A 101 15.03 4.84 -10.72
N LEU A 102 15.18 6.14 -10.39
CA LEU A 102 15.78 6.58 -9.14
C LEU A 102 14.95 6.14 -7.92
N THR A 103 13.64 6.34 -7.99
CA THR A 103 12.72 6.02 -6.87
C THR A 103 12.04 4.66 -7.00
N ARG A 104 12.24 3.99 -8.14
CA ARG A 104 11.58 2.73 -8.52
C ARG A 104 10.06 2.80 -8.45
N HIS A 105 9.49 3.97 -8.74
CA HIS A 105 8.05 4.15 -8.81
C HIS A 105 7.54 3.91 -10.23
N ILE A 106 6.40 3.24 -10.34
CA ILE A 106 5.68 3.13 -11.60
C ILE A 106 4.62 4.21 -11.65
N ILE A 107 4.62 4.97 -12.74
CA ILE A 107 3.69 6.07 -12.99
C ILE A 107 2.84 5.70 -14.20
N ILE A 108 1.53 5.58 -14.00
CA ILE A 108 0.56 5.25 -15.04
C ILE A 108 -0.29 6.49 -15.33
N LYS A 109 -0.42 6.86 -16.59
CA LYS A 109 -1.34 7.92 -17.03
C LYS A 109 -2.79 7.44 -17.00
N GLY A 110 -3.67 8.21 -16.37
CA GLY A 110 -5.10 7.90 -16.26
C GLY A 110 -5.49 7.37 -14.89
N HIS A 111 -6.74 6.90 -14.79
CA HIS A 111 -7.35 6.42 -13.56
C HIS A 111 -7.39 4.88 -13.55
N TRP A 112 -6.34 4.27 -13.01
CA TRP A 112 -6.16 2.81 -13.03
C TRP A 112 -6.05 2.18 -11.64
N GLY A 113 -6.20 2.95 -10.56
CA GLY A 113 -5.92 2.48 -9.20
C GLY A 113 -6.69 1.22 -8.85
N LYS A 114 -8.01 1.21 -9.04
CA LYS A 114 -8.84 0.02 -8.76
C LYS A 114 -8.44 -1.23 -9.53
N LYS A 115 -8.01 -1.09 -10.79
CA LYS A 115 -7.60 -2.23 -11.62
C LYS A 115 -6.24 -2.77 -11.16
N VAL A 116 -5.30 -1.86 -10.90
CA VAL A 116 -3.97 -2.18 -10.41
C VAL A 116 -4.01 -2.80 -9.01
N GLU A 117 -4.87 -2.29 -8.12
CA GLU A 117 -5.07 -2.85 -6.78
C GLU A 117 -5.58 -4.28 -6.84
N LYS A 118 -6.56 -4.57 -7.72
CA LYS A 118 -7.06 -5.94 -7.93
C LYS A 118 -5.96 -6.87 -8.40
N PHE A 119 -5.21 -6.47 -9.43
CA PHE A 119 -4.08 -7.24 -9.94
C PHE A 119 -3.05 -7.54 -8.85
N LEU A 120 -2.62 -6.53 -8.08
CA LEU A 120 -1.64 -6.74 -7.01
C LEU A 120 -2.18 -7.58 -5.85
N ALA A 121 -3.49 -7.53 -5.58
CA ALA A 121 -4.12 -8.37 -4.58
C ALA A 121 -4.17 -9.85 -5.00
N GLU A 122 -4.42 -10.13 -6.30
CA GLU A 122 -4.40 -11.48 -6.87
C GLU A 122 -3.01 -12.12 -6.78
N GLN A 123 -1.96 -11.30 -6.94
CA GLN A 123 -0.56 -11.72 -6.80
C GLN A 123 -0.10 -11.91 -5.33
N ARG A 124 -0.97 -11.63 -4.34
CA ARG A 124 -0.73 -11.83 -2.90
C ARG A 124 0.53 -11.15 -2.33
N PHE A 125 0.83 -9.92 -2.77
CA PHE A 125 1.87 -9.07 -2.17
C PHE A 125 1.48 -8.49 -0.80
#